data_AF-A0A7K4B3T4-F1
#
_entry.id   AF-A0A7K4B3T4-F1
#
_cell.length_a   1.000
_cell.length_b   1.000
_cell.length_c   1.000
_cell.angle_alpha   90.00
_cell.angle_beta   90.00
_cell.angle_gamma   90.00
#
_symmetry.space_group_name_H-M   'P 1'
#
loop_
_entity.id
_entity.type
_entity.pdbx_description
1 polymer ?
#
loop_
_entity_poly.entity_id
_entity_poly.type
_entity_poly.pdbx_seq_one_letter_code
_entity_poly.pdbx_strand_id
1 'polypeptide(L)' 'HRLTTIRNADKIVVIEKGKIVEEGRHEELVGRKGRYWEMCTMKDE' A
#
# COMPACT_ATOMS: atom_id res chain seq x y z
N HIS A 1 12.18 4.17 1.47
CA HIS A 1 11.35 4.72 2.56
C HIS A 1 11.15 3.67 3.63
N ARG A 2 11.36 4.01 4.91
CA ARG A 2 11.14 3.06 6.00
C ARG A 2 9.69 2.58 5.96
N LEU A 3 9.48 1.28 5.74
CA LEU A 3 8.15 0.64 5.70
C LEU A 3 7.32 0.93 6.95
N THR A 4 7.98 1.16 8.09
CA THR A 4 7.35 1.54 9.36
C THR A 4 6.60 2.88 9.30
N THR A 5 7.02 3.84 8.46
CA THR A 5 6.29 5.11 8.30
C THR A 5 5.01 4.94 7.48
N ILE A 6 5.01 4.00 6.53
CA ILE A 6 3.85 3.75 5.67
C ILE A 6 2.78 2.97 6.43
N ARG A 7 3.16 2.02 7.31
CA ARG A 7 2.22 1.25 8.11
C ARG A 7 1.37 2.10 9.06
N ASN A 8 1.91 3.20 9.57
CA ASN A 8 1.22 4.11 10.49
C ASN A 8 0.53 5.29 9.79
N ALA A 9 0.48 5.32 8.45
CA ALA A 9 -0.18 6.40 7.74
C ALA A 9 -1.71 6.29 7.90
N ASP A 10 -2.37 7.41 8.22
CA ASP A 10 -3.84 7.49 8.30
C ASP A 10 -4.51 7.17 6.95
N LYS A 11 -3.78 7.41 5.85
CA LYS A 11 -4.21 7.14 4.49
C LYS A 11 -3.02 6.82 3.59
N ILE A 12 -3.14 5.73 2.85
CA ILE A 12 -2.20 5.29 1.83
C ILE A 12 -2.89 5.44 0.48
N VAL A 13 -2.16 5.93 -0.53
CA VAL A 13 -2.63 6.09 -1.90
C VAL A 13 -1.65 5.41 -2.83
N VAL A 14 -2.14 4.43 -3.60
CA VAL A 14 -1.38 3.75 -4.63
C VAL A 14 -1.68 4.41 -5.97
N ILE A 15 -0.63 4.89 -6.63
CA ILE A 15 -0.71 5.52 -7.95
C ILE A 15 -0.08 4.59 -8.98
N GLU A 16 -0.86 4.24 -10.01
CA GLU A 16 -0.37 3.51 -11.18
C GLU A 16 -0.72 4.31 -12.44
N LYS A 17 0.28 4.51 -13.32
CA LYS A 17 0.12 5.27 -14.58
C LYS A 17 -0.53 6.65 -14.40
N GLY A 18 -0.20 7.34 -13.32
CA GLY A 18 -0.72 8.68 -13.01
C GLY A 18 -2.17 8.70 -12.52
N LYS A 19 -2.76 7.54 -12.20
CA LYS A 19 -4.10 7.44 -11.61
C LYS A 19 -4.05 6.77 -10.25
N ILE A 20 -4.94 7.19 -9.35
CA ILE A 20 -5.14 6.50 -8.07
C ILE A 20 -5.86 5.18 -8.38
N VAL A 21 -5.22 4.07 -8.03
CA VAL A 21 -5.80 2.73 -8.21
C VAL A 21 -6.32 2.16 -6.89
N GLU A 22 -5.72 2.54 -5.76
CA GLU A 22 -6.17 2.14 -4.43
C GLU A 22 -5.92 3.25 -3.42
N GLU A 23 -6.85 3.40 -2.48
CA GLU A 23 -6.68 4.24 -1.30
C GLU A 23 -7.34 3.60 -0.07
N GLY A 24 -6.74 3.82 1.10
CA GLY A 24 -7.22 3.27 2.36
C GLY A 24 -6.14 3.18 3.42
N ARG A 25 -6.46 2.57 4.56
CA ARG A 25 -5.47 2.23 5.60
C ARG A 25 -4.65 1.01 5.22
N HIS A 26 -3.49 0.84 5.84
CA HIS A 26 -2.62 -0.32 5.62
C HIS A 26 -3.39 -1.65 5.72
N GLU A 27 -4.13 -1.85 6.81
CA GLU A 27 -4.90 -3.07 7.06
C GLU A 27 -5.96 -3.34 6.00
N GLU A 28 -6.66 -2.29 5.56
CA GLU A 28 -7.69 -2.38 4.51
C GLU A 28 -7.08 -2.77 3.16
N LEU A 29 -5.95 -2.15 2.79
CA LEU A 29 -5.30 -2.38 1.51
C LEU A 29 -4.58 -3.75 1.46
N VAL A 30 -4.02 -4.20 2.58
CA VAL A 30 -3.45 -5.55 2.71
C VAL A 30 -4.57 -6.60 2.59
N GLY A 31 -5.73 -6.38 3.22
CA GLY A 31 -6.87 -7.29 3.15
C GLY A 31 -7.47 -7.43 1.75
N ARG A 32 -7.40 -6.37 0.93
CA ARG A 32 -7.86 -6.37 -0.46
C ARG A 32 -6.99 -7.22 -1.40
N LYS A 33 -5.77 -7.59 -0.98
CA LYS A 33 -4.80 -8.35 -1.80
C LYS A 33 -4.59 -7.74 -3.20
N GLY A 34 -4.63 -6.41 -3.29
CA GLY A 34 -4.46 -5.67 -4.54
C GLY A 34 -3.03 -5.19 -4.75
N ARG A 35 -2.87 -4.08 -5.48
CA ARG A 35 -1.55 -3.54 -5.87
C ARG A 35 -0.68 -3.17 -4.69
N TYR A 36 -1.28 -2.58 -3.65
CA TYR A 36 -0.58 -2.28 -2.42
C TYR A 36 0.01 -3.54 -1.76
N TRP A 37 -0.77 -4.62 -1.74
CA TRP A 37 -0.36 -5.89 -1.15
C TRP A 37 0.81 -6.51 -1.91
N GLU A 38 0.75 -6.55 -3.25
CA GLU A 38 1.84 -7.02 -4.11
C GLU A 38 3.16 -6.27 -3.82
N MET A 39 3.10 -4.94 -3.70
CA MET A 39 4.27 -4.11 -3.39
C MET A 39 4.84 -4.36 -1.98
N CYS A 40 3.97 -4.68 -1.01
CA CYS A 40 4.40 -5.06 0.33
C CYS A 40 5.06 -6.44 0.33
N THR A 41 4.45 -7.44 -0.30
CA THR A 41 4.97 -8.82 -0.33
C THR A 41 6.27 -8.96 -1.11
N MET A 42 6.46 -8.17 -2.19
CA MET A 42 7.70 -8.18 -2.97
C MET A 42 8.89 -7.51 -2.26
N LYS A 43 8.68 -6.82 -1.14
CA LYS A 43 9.74 -6.11 -0.39
C LYS A 43 10.13 -6.77 0.93
N ASP A 44 9.59 -7.95 1.22
CA ASP A 44 9.93 -8.76 2.39
C ASP A 44 10.93 -9.90 2.07
N GLU A 45 11.55 -9.92 0.87
CA GLU A 45 12.74 -10.72 0.49
C GLU A 45 13.99 -9.83 0.36
#